data_AF-A0A2D6X6B2-F1
#
_entry.id   AF-A0A2D6X6B2-F1
#
_cell.length_a   1.000
_cell.length_b   1.000
_cell.length_c   1.000
_cell.angle_alpha   90.00
_cell.angle_beta   90.00
_cell.angle_gamma   90.00
#
_symmetry.space_group_name_H-M   'P 1'
#
loop_
_entity.id
_entity.type
_entity.pdbx_description
1 polymer ?
#
loop_
_entity_poly.entity_id
_entity_poly.type
_entity_poly.pdbx_seq_one_letter_code
_entity_poly.pdbx_strand_id
1 'polypeptide(L)' 'MAGKKTRDGIKLSKVVKLAQGLGATVRGATKHPFVLNYDGMRPCPVATSTDAKRMVAPWIAEITGCTNQEAYQSMRNA' A
#
# COMPACT_ATOMS: atom_id res chain seq x y z
N MET A 1 -7.94 10.78 -16.73
CA MET A 1 -7.86 9.35 -16.33
C MET A 1 -8.32 9.22 -14.88
N ALA A 2 -9.48 8.62 -14.61
CA ALA A 2 -9.92 8.34 -13.25
C ALA A 2 -8.92 7.38 -12.60
N GLY A 3 -8.06 7.90 -11.72
CA GLY A 3 -6.99 7.11 -11.10
C GLY A 3 -7.58 5.91 -10.36
N LYS A 4 -7.05 4.71 -10.62
CA LYS A 4 -7.43 3.48 -9.91
C LYS A 4 -7.23 3.71 -8.41
N LYS A 5 -8.32 3.68 -7.65
CA LYS A 5 -8.35 3.83 -6.19
C LYS A 5 -8.62 2.48 -5.53
N THR A 6 -8.14 2.31 -4.30
CA THR A 6 -8.56 1.25 -3.39
C THR A 6 -10.03 1.41 -3.04
N ARG A 7 -10.64 0.37 -2.45
CA ARG A 7 -12.06 0.33 -2.08
C ARG A 7 -12.44 1.47 -1.13
N ASP A 8 -11.52 1.84 -0.25
CA ASP A 8 -11.63 2.92 0.74
C ASP A 8 -11.19 4.30 0.23
N GLY A 9 -10.87 4.40 -1.07
CA GLY A 9 -10.73 5.68 -1.78
C GLY A 9 -9.31 6.22 -1.90
N ILE A 10 -8.29 5.47 -1.50
CA ILE A 10 -6.89 5.88 -1.65
C ILE A 10 -6.41 5.59 -3.08
N LYS A 11 -5.74 6.56 -3.72
CA LYS A 11 -5.15 6.32 -5.05
C LYS A 11 -4.06 5.26 -4.96
N LEU A 12 -4.10 4.24 -5.82
CA LEU A 12 -3.07 3.19 -5.85
C LEU A 12 -1.66 3.77 -6.05
N SER A 13 -1.53 4.85 -6.82
CA SER A 13 -0.25 5.53 -7.02
C SER A 13 0.32 6.12 -5.73
N LYS A 14 -0.51 6.62 -4.80
CA LYS A 14 -0.05 7.12 -3.50
C LYS A 14 0.47 5.99 -2.62
N VAL A 15 -0.24 4.85 -2.61
CA VAL A 15 0.18 3.65 -1.90
C VAL A 15 1.54 3.18 -2.38
N VAL A 16 1.69 3.03 -3.70
CA VAL A 16 2.95 2.61 -4.34
C VAL A 16 4.08 3.59 -4.02
N LYS A 17 3.84 4.89 -4.17
CA LYS A 17 4.84 5.93 -3.89
C LYS A 17 5.30 5.92 -2.43
N LEU A 18 4.37 5.79 -1.49
CA LEU A 18 4.71 5.69 -0.08
C LEU A 18 5.54 4.44 0.20
N ALA A 19 5.10 3.28 -0.28
CA ALA A 19 5.82 2.03 -0.08
C ALA A 19 7.24 2.08 -0.66
N GLN A 20 7.41 2.63 -1.87
CA GLN A 20 8.74 2.84 -2.46
C GLN A 20 9.61 3.81 -1.64
N GLY A 21 9.02 4.88 -1.11
CA GLY A 21 9.72 5.81 -0.22
C GLY A 21 10.19 5.17 1.10
N LEU A 22 9.52 4.09 1.53
CA LEU A 22 9.92 3.27 2.68
C LEU A 22 10.94 2.19 2.32
N GLY A 23 11.37 2.08 1.06
CA GLY A 23 12.31 1.05 0.61
C GLY A 23 11.66 -0.24 0.12
N ALA A 24 10.33 -0.30 0.02
CA ALA A 24 9.66 -1.47 -0.55
C ALA A 24 9.83 -1.55 -2.07
N THR A 25 9.99 -2.77 -2.57
CA THR A 25 9.96 -3.06 -4.01
C THR A 25 8.53 -3.27 -4.48
N VAL A 26 8.22 -2.84 -5.70
CA VAL A 26 6.89 -2.99 -6.28
C VAL A 26 6.99 -3.77 -7.57
N ARG A 27 6.24 -4.87 -7.66
CA ARG A 27 6.11 -5.68 -8.87
C ARG A 27 4.67 -5.72 -9.35
N GLY A 28 4.47 -5.83 -10.66
CA GLY A 28 3.17 -6.10 -11.24
C GLY A 28 2.84 -7.59 -11.19
N ALA A 29 1.55 -7.93 -11.04
CA ALA A 29 1.06 -9.30 -11.18
C ALA A 29 -0.21 -9.34 -12.06
N THR A 30 -0.50 -10.50 -12.65
CA THR A 30 -1.64 -10.65 -13.57
C THR A 30 -3.00 -10.43 -12.90
N LYS A 31 -3.13 -10.82 -11.62
CA LYS A 31 -4.37 -10.68 -10.82
C LYS A 31 -4.40 -9.42 -9.94
N HIS A 32 -3.23 -8.89 -9.57
CA HIS A 32 -3.10 -7.70 -8.72
C HIS A 32 -2.19 -6.68 -9.42
N PRO A 33 -2.66 -5.45 -9.66
CA PRO A 33 -1.87 -4.48 -10.41
C PRO A 33 -0.54 -4.15 -9.73
N PHE A 34 -0.48 -4.23 -8.39
CA PHE A 34 0.74 -4.02 -7.62
C PHE A 34 0.88 -5.08 -6.52
N VAL A 35 2.10 -5.53 -6.28
CA VAL A 35 2.47 -6.34 -5.12
C VAL A 35 3.68 -5.67 -4.47
N LEU A 36 3.51 -5.21 -3.24
CA LEU A 36 4.56 -4.60 -2.43
C LEU A 36 5.36 -5.71 -1.75
N ASN A 37 6.69 -5.65 -1.81
CA ASN A 37 7.56 -6.55 -1.07
C ASN A 37 8.59 -5.74 -0.28
N TYR A 38 8.82 -6.17 0.96
CA TYR A 38 9.83 -5.62 1.85
C TYR A 38 10.61 -6.80 2.44
N ASP A 39 11.90 -6.63 2.69
CA ASP A 39 12.76 -7.72 3.13
C ASP A 39 12.26 -8.32 4.45
N GLY A 40 12.25 -9.65 4.54
CA GLY A 40 11.75 -10.38 5.72
C GLY A 40 10.23 -10.33 5.94
N MET A 41 9.46 -9.67 5.07
CA MET A 41 8.01 -9.51 5.24
C MET A 41 7.19 -10.26 4.19
N ARG A 42 5.96 -10.61 4.56
CA ARG A 42 4.99 -11.18 3.61
C ARG A 42 4.61 -10.15 2.54
N PRO A 43 4.59 -10.49 1.25
CA PRO A 43 4.15 -9.60 0.19
C PRO A 43 2.72 -9.06 0.40
N CYS A 44 2.50 -7.79 0.10
CA CYS A 44 1.19 -7.14 0.19
C CYS A 44 0.62 -6.84 -1.21
N PRO A 45 -0.38 -7.61 -1.69
CA PRO A 45 -1.04 -7.34 -2.96
C PRO A 45 -2.01 -6.15 -2.84
N VAL A 46 -1.89 -5.19 -3.75
CA VAL A 46 -2.71 -3.98 -3.79
C VAL A 46 -3.43 -3.88 -5.14
N ALA A 47 -4.75 -3.84 -5.08
CA ALA A 47 -5.67 -3.71 -6.20
C ALA A 47 -6.78 -2.71 -5.88
N THR A 48 -7.63 -2.42 -6.86
CA THR A 48 -8.80 -1.54 -6.64
C THR A 48 -9.82 -2.12 -5.65
N SER A 49 -9.84 -3.45 -5.51
CA SER A 49 -10.66 -4.16 -4.51
C SER A 49 -10.06 -4.17 -3.10
N THR A 50 -8.79 -3.76 -2.95
CA THR A 50 -8.10 -3.74 -1.66
C THR A 50 -8.69 -2.67 -0.75
N ASP A 51 -8.85 -2.99 0.53
CA ASP A 51 -9.11 -2.03 1.60
C ASP A 51 -7.76 -1.63 2.21
N ALA A 52 -7.29 -0.41 1.92
CA ALA A 52 -5.96 0.02 2.35
C ALA A 52 -5.85 0.09 3.87
N LYS A 53 -6.91 0.54 4.56
CA LYS A 53 -6.93 0.59 6.03
C LYS A 53 -6.78 -0.80 6.66
N ARG A 54 -7.38 -1.84 6.09
CA ARG A 54 -7.34 -3.20 6.64
C ARG A 54 -6.14 -4.03 6.20
N MET A 55 -5.58 -3.77 5.02
CA MET A 55 -4.50 -4.59 4.46
C MET A 55 -3.16 -3.86 4.38
N VAL A 56 -3.15 -2.64 3.83
CA VAL A 56 -1.89 -1.94 3.54
C VAL A 56 -1.38 -1.18 4.76
N ALA A 57 -2.27 -0.59 5.55
CA ALA A 57 -1.91 0.13 6.76
C ALA A 57 -1.18 -0.73 7.79
N PRO A 58 -1.66 -1.94 8.17
CA PRO A 58 -0.90 -2.80 9.08
C PRO A 58 0.44 -3.25 8.48
N TRP A 59 0.49 -3.47 7.17
CA TRP A 59 1.74 -3.82 6.49
C TRP A 59 2.77 -2.69 6.54
N ILE A 60 2.35 -1.44 6.31
CA ILE A 60 3.23 -0.26 6.43
C ILE A 60 3.61 0.01 7.89
N ALA A 61 2.68 -0.19 8.83
CA ALA A 61 2.93 -0.07 10.26
C ALA A 61 4.04 -1.03 10.72
N GLU A 62 4.05 -2.26 10.21
CA GLU A 62 5.10 -3.25 10.51
C GLU A 62 6.49 -2.82 10.00
N ILE A 63 6.58 -2.09 8.88
CA ILE A 63 7.85 -1.52 8.36
C ILE A 63 8.35 -0.35 9.21
N THR A 64 7.42 0.53 9.59
CA THR A 64 7.75 1.85 10.15
C THR A 64 7.71 1.90 11.67
N GLY A 65 7.12 0.90 12.32
CA GLY A 65 6.84 0.89 13.76
C GLY A 65 5.73 1.86 14.20
N CYS A 66 5.05 2.54 13.26
CA CYS A 66 3.96 3.46 13.58
C CYS A 66 2.63 2.72 13.78
N THR A 67 1.60 3.43 14.21
CA THR A 67 0.26 2.84 14.32
C THR A 67 -0.40 2.64 12.95
N ASN A 68 -1.33 1.67 12.86
CA ASN A 68 -2.13 1.46 11.64
C ASN A 68 -2.87 2.75 11.20
N GLN A 69 -3.26 3.60 12.15
CA GLN A 69 -3.92 4.87 11.84
C GLN A 69 -2.95 5.85 11.18
N GLU A 70 -1.73 5.99 11.69
CA GLU A 70 -0.69 6.86 11.12
C GLU A 70 -0.25 6.37 9.73
N ALA A 71 -0.08 5.06 9.55
CA ALA A 71 0.20 4.45 8.25
C ALA A 71 -0.92 4.75 7.24
N TYR A 72 -2.18 4.64 7.68
CA TYR A 72 -3.33 4.95 6.84
C TYR A 72 -3.39 6.44 6.44
N GLN A 73 -3.15 7.35 7.39
CA GLN A 73 -3.12 8.78 7.09
C GLN A 73 -1.95 9.17 6.17
N SER A 74 -0.80 8.53 6.36
CA SER A 74 0.37 8.71 5.48
C SER A 74 0.02 8.37 4.03
N MET A 75 -0.66 7.24 3.79
CA MET A 75 -1.13 6.88 2.45
C MET A 75 -2.14 7.87 1.87
N ARG A 76 -3.03 8.40 2.70
CA ARG A 76 -4.05 9.37 2.28
C ARG A 76 -3.40 10.69 1.84
N ASN A 77 -2.33 11.09 2.52
CA ASN A 77 -1.67 12.39 2.34
C ASN A 77 -0.46 12.37 1.37
N ALA A 78 0.09 11.19 1.00
CA ALA A 78 1.26 11.01 0.12
C ALA A 78 1.16 11.55 -1.33
#